data_AF-A0A8T5F4G4-F1
#
_entry.id   AF-A0A8T5F4G4-F1
#
_cell.length_a   1.000
_cell.length_b   1.000
_cell.length_c   1.000
_cell.angle_alpha   90.00
_cell.angle_beta   90.00
_cell.angle_gamma   90.00
#
_symmetry.space_group_name_H-M   'P 1'
#
loop_
_entity.id
_entity.type
_entity.pdbx_description
1 polymer ?
#
loop_
_entity_poly.entity_id
_entity_poly.type
_entity_poly.pdbx_seq_one_letter_code
_entity_poly.pdbx_strand_id
1 'polypeptide(L)'
;MDIKNLVKIGLDVNEAKVYLTLINFGPSMAGKIGERSKIHRTTVYEIIERLIKKGLVSYSISSNKKLFKANSPKLLKDQINEKKELVDLIVPDLINKYQKSNDSEESTIYVGKKGIKSILCEILKYNSYVSFGSTGEFADIMKHDFLLFQKQKKDAK
;
A
#
# COMPACT_ATOMS: atom_id res chain seq x y z
N MET A 1 -2.73 -17.75 -20.76
CA MET A 1 -2.97 -17.35 -19.36
C MET A 1 -1.63 -17.10 -18.71
N ASP A 2 -1.35 -15.86 -18.31
CA ASP A 2 0.00 -15.46 -17.90
C ASP A 2 0.23 -15.58 -16.40
N ILE A 3 1.28 -16.32 -16.03
CA ILE A 3 1.83 -16.38 -14.67
C ILE A 3 2.05 -14.98 -14.11
N LYS A 4 2.49 -14.03 -14.96
CA LYS A 4 2.73 -12.63 -14.59
C LYS A 4 1.49 -11.97 -13.96
N ASN A 5 0.30 -12.28 -14.44
CA ASN A 5 -0.93 -11.66 -13.94
C ASN A 5 -1.30 -12.22 -12.55
N LEU A 6 -1.15 -13.53 -12.35
CA LEU A 6 -1.36 -14.16 -11.04
C LEU A 6 -0.36 -13.64 -10.00
N VAL A 7 0.88 -13.40 -10.42
CA VAL A 7 1.91 -12.82 -9.54
C VAL A 7 1.54 -11.40 -9.11
N LYS A 8 1.06 -10.56 -10.03
CA LYS A 8 0.59 -9.21 -9.70
C LYS A 8 -0.58 -9.19 -8.71
N ILE A 9 -1.34 -10.27 -8.63
CA ILE A 9 -2.49 -10.42 -7.71
C ILE A 9 -2.06 -10.98 -6.35
N GLY A 10 -0.78 -11.31 -6.16
CA GLY A 10 -0.21 -11.72 -4.86
C GLY A 10 0.02 -13.22 -4.69
N LEU A 11 0.11 -13.99 -5.79
CA LEU A 11 0.67 -15.33 -5.77
C LEU A 11 2.18 -15.29 -6.01
N ASP A 12 2.91 -16.23 -5.43
CA ASP A 12 4.30 -16.47 -5.81
C ASP A 12 4.39 -17.10 -7.23
N VAL A 13 5.55 -16.99 -7.88
CA VAL A 13 5.80 -17.58 -9.20
C VAL A 13 5.52 -19.09 -9.19
N ASN A 14 5.95 -19.80 -8.15
CA ASN A 14 5.75 -21.23 -8.05
C ASN A 14 4.29 -21.58 -7.66
N GLU A 15 3.65 -20.78 -6.82
CA GLU A 15 2.21 -20.88 -6.53
C GLU A 15 1.38 -20.76 -7.81
N ALA A 16 1.68 -19.76 -8.65
CA ALA A 16 1.00 -19.55 -9.92
C ALA A 16 1.18 -20.73 -10.89
N LYS A 17 2.40 -21.30 -10.98
CA LYS A 17 2.67 -22.50 -11.80
C LYS A 17 1.86 -23.70 -11.33
N VAL A 18 1.82 -23.97 -10.03
CA VAL A 18 1.07 -25.09 -9.45
C VAL A 18 -0.43 -24.90 -9.64
N TYR A 19 -0.95 -23.71 -9.37
CA TYR A 19 -2.37 -23.38 -9.55
C TYR A 19 -2.80 -23.53 -11.02
N LEU A 20 -2.03 -22.99 -11.96
CA LEU A 20 -2.31 -23.15 -13.40
C LEU A 20 -2.23 -24.61 -13.85
N THR A 21 -1.29 -25.39 -13.31
CA THR A 21 -1.20 -26.82 -13.60
C THR A 21 -2.49 -27.54 -13.19
N LEU A 22 -3.03 -27.22 -12.02
CA LEU A 22 -4.28 -27.80 -11.54
C LEU A 22 -5.51 -27.33 -12.33
N ILE A 23 -5.52 -26.10 -12.83
CA ILE A 23 -6.59 -25.58 -13.70
C ILE A 23 -6.55 -26.25 -15.08
N ASN A 24 -5.37 -26.39 -15.68
CA ASN A 24 -5.22 -26.92 -17.03
C ASN A 24 -5.43 -28.43 -17.12
N PHE A 25 -4.95 -29.18 -16.12
CA PHE A 25 -4.94 -30.64 -16.16
C PHE A 25 -5.92 -31.29 -15.17
N GLY A 26 -6.65 -30.49 -14.40
CA GLY A 26 -7.61 -30.97 -13.42
C GLY A 26 -6.97 -31.65 -12.20
N PRO A 27 -7.79 -32.35 -11.39
CA PRO A 27 -7.37 -32.95 -10.13
C PRO A 27 -6.18 -33.89 -10.30
N SER A 28 -5.11 -33.67 -9.53
CA SER A 28 -3.83 -34.37 -9.71
C SER A 28 -3.15 -34.65 -8.37
N MET A 29 -2.33 -35.70 -8.31
CA MET A 29 -1.46 -35.98 -7.16
C MET A 29 -0.23 -35.07 -7.18
N ALA A 30 0.35 -34.79 -6.01
CA ALA A 30 1.56 -33.97 -5.88
C ALA A 30 2.71 -34.39 -6.81
N GLY A 31 2.91 -35.70 -7.05
CA GLY A 31 3.90 -36.19 -7.99
C GLY A 31 3.66 -35.73 -9.43
N LYS A 32 2.44 -35.91 -9.94
CA LYS A 32 2.05 -35.45 -11.29
C LYS A 32 2.10 -33.93 -11.43
N ILE A 33 1.76 -33.21 -10.36
CA ILE A 33 1.85 -31.75 -10.32
C ILE A 33 3.31 -31.33 -10.44
N GLY A 34 4.22 -31.93 -9.67
CA GLY A 34 5.66 -31.62 -9.74
C GLY A 34 6.26 -31.87 -11.11
N GLU A 35 5.92 -32.99 -11.74
CA GLU A 35 6.37 -33.33 -13.09
C GLU A 35 5.91 -32.30 -14.12
N ARG A 36 4.62 -31.93 -14.10
CA ARG A 36 4.04 -30.97 -15.06
C ARG A 36 4.45 -29.52 -14.80
N SER A 37 4.61 -29.13 -13.54
CA SER A 37 5.03 -27.78 -13.15
C SER A 37 6.54 -27.58 -13.18
N LYS A 38 7.31 -28.67 -13.36
CA LYS A 38 8.79 -28.71 -13.24
C LYS A 38 9.27 -28.20 -11.87
N ILE A 39 8.59 -28.63 -10.80
CA ILE A 39 8.90 -28.28 -9.42
C ILE A 39 9.13 -29.56 -8.62
N HIS A 40 10.15 -29.57 -7.76
CA HIS A 40 10.43 -30.71 -6.89
C HIS A 40 9.24 -31.04 -6.00
N ARG A 41 8.97 -32.34 -5.86
CA ARG A 41 7.79 -32.86 -5.13
C ARG A 41 7.67 -32.33 -3.70
N THR A 42 8.78 -32.17 -2.98
CA THR A 42 8.78 -31.62 -1.61
C THR A 42 8.25 -30.20 -1.60
N THR A 43 8.75 -29.36 -2.50
CA THR A 43 8.31 -27.96 -2.67
C THR A 43 6.85 -27.87 -3.12
N VAL A 44 6.37 -28.83 -3.94
CA VAL A 44 4.96 -28.89 -4.33
C VAL A 44 4.04 -29.07 -3.12
N TYR A 45 4.40 -29.88 -2.14
CA TYR A 45 3.58 -30.04 -0.93
C TYR A 45 3.47 -28.74 -0.14
N GLU A 46 4.58 -28.03 0.04
CA GLU A 46 4.60 -26.73 0.72
C GLU A 46 3.76 -25.68 -0.03
N ILE A 47 3.90 -25.61 -1.36
CA ILE A 47 3.12 -24.70 -2.20
C ILE A 47 1.63 -25.03 -2.13
N ILE A 48 1.27 -26.31 -2.20
CA ILE A 48 -0.12 -26.75 -2.10
C ILE A 48 -0.70 -26.38 -0.74
N GLU A 49 0.04 -26.54 0.35
CA GLU A 49 -0.42 -26.14 1.68
C GLU A 49 -0.71 -24.63 1.74
N ARG A 50 0.17 -23.80 1.17
CA ARG A 50 -0.03 -22.35 1.06
C ARG A 50 -1.25 -22.00 0.21
N LEU A 51 -1.43 -22.68 -0.92
CA LEU A 51 -2.59 -22.50 -1.80
C LEU A 51 -3.90 -22.96 -1.14
N ILE A 52 -3.86 -23.98 -0.29
CA ILE A 52 -5.00 -24.42 0.53
C ILE A 52 -5.33 -23.37 1.59
N LYS A 53 -4.33 -22.81 2.29
CA LYS A 53 -4.53 -21.71 3.25
C LYS A 53 -5.13 -20.47 2.58
N LYS A 54 -4.77 -20.21 1.31
CA LYS A 54 -5.38 -19.18 0.47
C LYS A 54 -6.76 -19.58 -0.10
N GLY A 55 -7.27 -20.78 0.16
CA GLY A 55 -8.56 -21.25 -0.38
C GLY A 55 -8.58 -21.52 -1.89
N LEU A 56 -7.43 -21.44 -2.58
CA LEU A 56 -7.34 -21.62 -4.03
C LEU A 56 -7.22 -23.07 -4.46
N VAL A 57 -6.80 -23.96 -3.55
CA VAL A 57 -6.70 -25.40 -3.79
C VAL A 57 -7.42 -26.13 -2.67
N SER A 58 -8.06 -27.24 -3.01
CA SER A 58 -8.60 -28.22 -2.07
C SER A 58 -8.01 -29.59 -2.35
N TYR A 59 -8.21 -30.53 -1.43
CA TYR A 59 -7.84 -31.92 -1.66
C TYR A 59 -8.98 -32.86 -1.28
N SER A 60 -9.01 -34.00 -1.95
CA SER A 60 -9.86 -35.14 -1.59
C SER A 60 -9.01 -36.38 -1.45
N ILE A 61 -9.49 -37.35 -0.68
CA ILE A 61 -8.86 -38.66 -0.55
C ILE A 61 -9.60 -39.60 -1.49
N SER A 62 -8.88 -40.17 -2.45
CA SER A 62 -9.41 -41.17 -3.37
C SER A 62 -8.43 -42.32 -3.45
N SER A 63 -8.91 -43.55 -3.26
CA SER A 63 -8.08 -44.78 -3.28
C SER A 63 -6.83 -44.67 -2.38
N ASN A 64 -7.01 -44.20 -1.15
CA ASN A 64 -5.96 -44.00 -0.15
C ASN A 64 -4.85 -42.99 -0.56
N LYS A 65 -5.12 -42.14 -1.56
CA LYS A 65 -4.18 -41.13 -2.08
C LYS A 65 -4.84 -39.74 -2.06
N LYS A 66 -4.05 -38.72 -1.71
CA LYS A 66 -4.49 -37.31 -1.79
C LYS A 66 -4.47 -36.83 -3.24
N LEU A 67 -5.64 -36.41 -3.73
CA LEU A 67 -5.81 -35.70 -5.00
C LEU A 67 -6.05 -34.23 -4.71
N PHE A 68 -5.29 -33.36 -5.35
CA PHE A 68 -5.40 -31.91 -5.20
C PHE A 68 -6.14 -31.34 -6.40
N LYS A 69 -7.02 -30.37 -6.16
CA LYS A 69 -7.87 -29.73 -7.16
C LYS A 69 -7.83 -28.20 -6.98
N ALA A 70 -7.77 -27.47 -8.09
CA ALA A 70 -7.95 -26.02 -8.06
C ALA A 70 -9.43 -25.67 -7.80
N ASN A 71 -9.66 -24.75 -6.87
CA ASN A 71 -10.97 -24.18 -6.61
C ASN A 71 -11.30 -23.09 -7.65
N SER A 72 -12.57 -22.65 -7.64
CA SER A 72 -13.08 -21.66 -8.59
C SER A 72 -12.21 -20.39 -8.61
N PRO A 73 -11.76 -19.92 -9.79
CA PRO A 73 -11.04 -18.65 -9.92
C PRO A 73 -11.83 -17.44 -9.43
N LYS A 74 -13.17 -17.56 -9.28
CA LYS A 74 -14.00 -16.49 -8.69
C LYS A 74 -13.54 -16.13 -7.28
N LEU A 75 -13.01 -17.09 -6.52
CA LEU A 75 -12.49 -16.87 -5.17
C LEU A 75 -11.38 -15.83 -5.14
N LEU A 76 -10.56 -15.71 -6.20
CA LEU A 76 -9.54 -14.65 -6.29
C LEU A 76 -10.19 -13.27 -6.29
N LYS A 77 -11.31 -13.11 -6.99
CA LYS A 77 -12.05 -11.86 -7.05
C LYS A 77 -12.72 -11.56 -5.70
N ASP A 78 -13.36 -12.58 -5.12
CA ASP A 78 -14.08 -12.44 -3.85
C ASP A 78 -13.12 -12.03 -2.72
N GLN A 79 -11.94 -12.64 -2.65
CA GLN A 79 -10.91 -12.30 -1.66
C GLN A 79 -10.36 -10.88 -1.80
N ILE A 80 -10.25 -10.37 -3.04
CA ILE A 80 -9.80 -8.98 -3.26
C ILE A 80 -10.89 -8.01 -2.83
N ASN A 81 -12.15 -8.32 -3.10
CA ASN A 81 -13.28 -7.48 -2.69
C ASN A 81 -13.39 -7.42 -1.16
N GLU A 82 -13.28 -8.56 -0.47
CA GLU A 82 -13.31 -8.62 0.99
C GLU A 82 -12.17 -7.77 1.60
N LYS A 83 -10.95 -7.87 1.05
CA LYS A 83 -9.84 -7.02 1.48
C LYS A 83 -10.09 -5.55 1.20
N LYS A 84 -10.68 -5.22 0.06
CA LYS A 84 -11.01 -3.84 -0.29
C LYS A 84 -12.02 -3.26 0.71
N GLU A 85 -13.07 -3.99 1.03
CA GLU A 85 -14.06 -3.59 2.03
C GLU A 85 -13.42 -3.36 3.41
N LEU A 86 -12.50 -4.24 3.82
CA LEU A 86 -11.72 -4.04 5.05
C LEU A 86 -10.85 -2.78 4.99
N VAL A 87 -10.19 -2.52 3.85
CA VAL A 87 -9.39 -1.30 3.66
C VAL A 87 -10.26 -0.05 3.75
N ASP A 88 -11.40 -0.05 3.08
CA ASP A 88 -12.35 1.07 3.09
C ASP A 88 -12.88 1.34 4.51
N LEU A 89 -12.96 0.31 5.37
CA LEU A 89 -13.30 0.44 6.79
C LEU A 89 -12.16 1.01 7.65
N ILE A 90 -10.92 0.54 7.48
CA ILE A 90 -9.80 0.89 8.40
C ILE A 90 -9.09 2.19 8.02
N VAL A 91 -9.07 2.57 6.73
CA VAL A 91 -8.31 3.72 6.23
C VAL A 91 -8.78 5.05 6.85
N PRO A 92 -10.08 5.35 6.99
CA PRO A 92 -10.52 6.58 7.62
C PRO A 92 -9.97 6.74 9.05
N ASP A 93 -9.98 5.67 9.84
CA ASP A 93 -9.43 5.68 11.20
C ASP A 93 -7.91 5.87 11.22
N LEU A 94 -7.20 5.25 10.27
CA LEU A 94 -5.77 5.44 10.11
C LEU A 94 -5.41 6.88 9.70
N ILE A 95 -6.18 7.49 8.79
CA ILE A 95 -6.02 8.90 8.40
C ILE A 95 -6.22 9.81 9.61
N ASN A 96 -7.28 9.58 10.39
CA ASN A 96 -7.55 10.36 11.61
C ASN A 96 -6.41 10.24 12.63
N LYS A 97 -5.85 9.03 12.81
CA LYS A 97 -4.68 8.83 13.69
C LYS A 97 -3.43 9.51 13.16
N TYR A 98 -3.18 9.42 11.85
CA TYR A 98 -2.05 10.05 11.18
C TYR A 98 -2.10 11.58 11.28
N GLN A 99 -3.28 12.19 11.10
CA GLN A 99 -3.46 13.64 11.26
C GLN A 99 -3.23 14.06 12.70
N LYS A 100 -3.80 13.33 13.68
CA LYS A 100 -3.59 13.61 15.11
C LYS A 100 -2.13 13.46 15.54
N SER A 101 -1.35 12.57 14.94
CA SER A 101 0.08 12.45 15.23
C SER A 101 0.92 13.57 14.59
N ASN A 102 0.42 14.18 13.51
CA ASN A 102 1.11 15.29 12.83
C ASN A 102 0.65 16.68 13.31
N ASP A 103 -0.45 16.77 14.05
CA ASP A 103 -0.89 18.00 14.73
C ASP A 103 -0.06 18.35 15.98
N SER A 104 0.77 17.43 16.47
CA SER A 104 1.71 17.69 17.56
C SER A 104 3.11 18.01 17.02
N GLU A 105 3.44 19.30 16.96
CA GLU A 105 4.80 19.85 17.08
C GLU A 105 5.82 19.54 15.96
N GLU A 106 5.50 19.75 14.68
CA GLU A 106 6.57 19.92 13.69
C GLU A 106 7.12 21.36 13.72
N SER A 107 8.21 21.57 14.47
CA SER A 107 9.05 22.76 14.26
C SER A 107 9.77 22.64 12.92
N THR A 108 9.20 23.24 11.88
CA THR A 108 9.83 23.25 10.55
C THR A 108 10.89 24.34 10.49
N ILE A 109 12.16 23.94 10.34
CA ILE A 109 13.28 24.88 10.25
C ILE A 109 13.49 25.29 8.79
N TYR A 110 13.28 26.57 8.52
CA TYR A 110 13.54 27.16 7.21
C TYR A 110 14.78 28.05 7.27
N VAL A 111 15.68 27.93 6.30
CA VAL A 111 16.97 28.64 6.30
C VAL A 111 17.05 29.67 5.17
N GLY A 112 17.53 30.87 5.51
CA GLY A 112 17.81 31.95 4.58
C GLY A 112 16.56 32.61 3.98
N LYS A 113 16.78 33.58 3.06
CA LYS A 113 15.73 34.44 2.52
C LYS A 113 14.57 33.67 1.84
N LYS A 114 14.89 32.60 1.11
CA LYS A 114 13.87 31.74 0.46
C LYS A 114 13.00 31.03 1.50
N GLY A 115 13.62 30.57 2.60
CA GLY A 115 12.91 29.96 3.71
C GLY A 115 11.92 30.92 4.37
N ILE A 116 12.34 32.16 4.64
CA ILE A 116 11.46 33.19 5.19
C ILE A 116 10.28 33.47 4.24
N LYS A 117 10.53 33.55 2.93
CA LYS A 117 9.46 33.74 1.94
C LYS A 117 8.44 32.59 1.97
N SER A 118 8.90 31.34 2.09
CA SER A 118 8.02 30.18 2.22
C SER A 118 7.12 30.29 3.45
N ILE A 119 7.68 30.63 4.61
CA ILE A 119 6.91 30.84 5.86
C ILE A 119 5.87 31.94 5.67
N LEU A 120 6.23 33.08 5.08
CA LEU A 120 5.29 34.17 4.86
C LEU A 120 4.14 33.77 3.94
N CYS A 121 4.42 33.05 2.85
CA CYS A 121 3.36 32.53 1.98
C CYS A 121 2.47 31.51 2.70
N GLU A 122 3.03 30.71 3.61
CA GLU A 122 2.28 29.76 4.42
C GLU A 122 1.38 30.46 5.44
N ILE A 123 1.88 31.50 6.12
CA ILE A 123 1.11 32.33 7.06
C ILE A 123 -0.15 32.92 6.42
N LEU A 124 -0.12 33.27 5.12
CA LEU A 124 -1.30 33.79 4.41
C LEU A 124 -2.49 32.81 4.37
N LYS A 125 -2.27 31.52 4.60
CA LYS A 125 -3.33 30.51 4.63
C LYS A 125 -4.11 30.47 5.95
N TYR A 126 -3.63 31.17 6.98
CA TYR A 126 -4.19 31.13 8.33
C TYR A 126 -4.76 32.50 8.73
N ASN A 127 -5.83 32.50 9.53
CA ASN A 127 -6.51 33.74 9.96
C ASN A 127 -5.71 34.53 11.01
N SER A 128 -4.88 33.85 11.80
CA SER A 128 -4.05 34.44 12.86
C SER A 128 -2.73 33.70 12.97
N TYR A 129 -1.68 34.40 13.45
CA TYR A 129 -0.38 33.81 13.73
C TYR A 129 0.30 34.57 14.87
N VAL A 130 1.27 33.93 15.53
CA VAL A 130 2.18 34.54 16.51
C VAL A 130 3.60 34.37 15.99
N SER A 131 4.42 35.42 16.10
CA SER A 131 5.82 35.39 15.70
C SER A 131 6.70 35.94 16.83
N PHE A 132 7.84 35.31 17.06
CA PHE A 132 8.86 35.73 18.02
C PHE A 132 10.24 35.74 17.31
N GLY A 133 11.11 36.66 17.69
CA GLY A 133 12.45 36.79 17.10
C GLY A 133 13.37 37.62 17.98
N SER A 134 14.67 37.33 17.93
CA SER A 134 15.66 37.87 18.88
C SER A 134 16.46 39.07 18.35
N THR A 135 16.69 39.18 17.04
CA THR A 135 17.70 40.11 16.50
C THR A 135 17.13 41.37 15.82
N GLY A 136 15.82 41.46 15.55
CA GLY A 136 15.21 42.64 14.90
C GLY A 136 15.57 42.84 13.41
N GLU A 137 16.58 42.11 12.90
CA GLU A 137 17.11 42.18 11.52
C GLU A 137 16.13 41.72 10.44
N PHE A 138 14.96 41.19 10.82
CA PHE A 138 13.96 40.67 9.88
C PHE A 138 13.55 41.71 8.84
N ALA A 139 13.35 42.96 9.25
CA ALA A 139 12.98 44.05 8.36
C ALA A 139 14.08 44.33 7.33
N ASP A 140 15.35 44.26 7.74
CA ASP A 140 16.52 44.50 6.89
C ASP A 140 16.79 43.34 5.91
N ILE A 141 16.47 42.11 6.29
CA ILE A 141 16.60 40.93 5.42
C ILE A 141 15.50 40.91 4.36
N MET A 142 14.27 41.25 4.76
CA MET A 142 13.11 41.15 3.88
C MET A 142 12.90 42.39 3.02
N LYS A 143 13.24 43.58 3.51
CA LYS A 143 13.10 44.86 2.81
C LYS A 143 11.74 44.97 2.10
N HIS A 144 11.76 45.13 0.78
CA HIS A 144 10.58 45.25 -0.08
C HIS A 144 9.65 44.03 -0.03
N ASP A 145 10.17 42.82 0.19
CA ASP A 145 9.38 41.58 0.19
C ASP A 145 8.39 41.52 1.37
N PHE A 146 8.71 42.18 2.50
CA PHE A 146 7.78 42.23 3.63
C PHE A 146 6.59 43.18 3.38
N LEU A 147 6.82 44.30 2.70
CA LEU A 147 5.75 45.24 2.33
C LEU A 147 4.75 44.59 1.37
N LEU A 148 5.26 43.81 0.40
CA LEU A 148 4.43 43.01 -0.51
C LEU A 148 3.55 42.02 0.26
N PHE A 149 4.11 41.30 1.21
CA PHE A 149 3.37 40.37 2.06
C PHE A 149 2.25 41.07 2.86
N GLN A 150 2.53 42.23 3.47
CA GLN A 150 1.52 42.99 4.22
C GLN A 150 0.36 43.45 3.33
N LYS A 151 0.65 43.86 2.09
CA LYS A 151 -0.37 44.22 1.10
C LYS A 151 -1.23 42.99 0.74
N GLN A 152 -0.60 41.87 0.41
CA GLN A 152 -1.31 40.62 0.10
C GLN A 152 -2.21 40.16 1.25
N LYS A 153 -1.75 40.28 2.49
CA LYS A 153 -2.54 39.95 3.68
C LYS A 153 -3.77 40.85 3.83
N LYS A 154 -3.64 42.14 3.50
CA LYS A 154 -4.76 43.09 3.54
C LYS A 154 -5.80 42.78 2.47
N ASP A 155 -5.34 42.38 1.28
CA ASP A 155 -6.21 42.04 0.14
C ASP A 155 -6.88 40.66 0.29
N ALA A 156 -6.31 39.78 1.11
CA ALA A 156 -6.85 38.44 1.41
C ALA A 156 -7.88 38.41 2.57
N LYS A 157 -8.17 39.56 3.19
CA LYS A 157 -9.22 39.74 4.20
C LYS A 157 -10.45 40.39 3.59
#